data_AF-A0A7X3D1R4-F1
#
_entry.id   AF-A0A7X3D1R4-F1
#
_cell.length_a   1.000
_cell.length_b   1.000
_cell.length_c   1.000
_cell.angle_alpha   90.00
_cell.angle_beta   90.00
_cell.angle_gamma   90.00
#
_symmetry.space_group_name_H-M   'P 1'
#
loop_
_entity.id
_entity.type
_entity.pdbx_description
1 polymer ?
#
loop_
_entity_poly.entity_id
_entity_poly.type
_entity_poly.pdbx_seq_one_letter_code
_entity_poly.pdbx_strand_id
1 'polypeptide(L)'
;MKKIFFAALLLTTVLVNAQKNIYESDKFDDLTDNHEVLAIIPFLANLELKDDISKEELRTLEQKEGYAVQNALETYFSRRKKKKKFSVEFQDVKNTNAILAQNNIDYNTIDVYTTKQLSEILGVDGIISGNMDLNVLLSKGIPTEFSFMDYFSGDANYGRIGVKISDGTTGKLLWKYEKKINKKSGKNTTDLIDRMMKLAARKFPYDREKRKDRKQK
;
A
#
# COMPACT_ATOMS: atom_id res chain seq x y z
N MET A 1 -24.91 -45.70 3.67
CA MET A 1 -24.40 -44.64 4.58
C MET A 1 -22.97 -44.18 4.25
N LYS A 2 -21.99 -45.07 4.01
CA LYS A 2 -20.60 -44.67 3.67
C LYS A 2 -20.46 -43.79 2.40
N LYS A 3 -21.28 -44.01 1.37
CA LYS A 3 -21.24 -43.23 0.11
C LYS A 3 -21.74 -41.79 0.27
N ILE A 4 -22.65 -41.53 1.21
CA ILE A 4 -23.17 -40.19 1.51
C ILE A 4 -22.13 -39.37 2.28
N PHE A 5 -21.37 -40.03 3.17
CA PHE A 5 -20.26 -39.40 3.89
C PHE A 5 -19.12 -38.97 2.95
N PHE A 6 -18.81 -39.78 1.93
CA PHE A 6 -17.84 -39.42 0.89
C PHE A 6 -18.30 -38.25 0.01
N ALA A 7 -19.59 -38.19 -0.34
CA ALA A 7 -20.14 -37.06 -1.11
C ALA A 7 -20.15 -35.75 -0.31
N ALA A 8 -20.44 -35.80 1.00
CA ALA A 8 -20.35 -34.64 1.89
C ALA A 8 -18.90 -34.16 2.08
N LEU A 9 -17.92 -35.08 2.09
CA LEU A 9 -16.49 -34.74 2.17
C LEU A 9 -15.95 -34.15 0.86
N LEU A 10 -16.51 -34.53 -0.29
CA LEU A 10 -16.13 -33.96 -1.60
C LEU A 10 -16.74 -32.58 -1.85
N LEU A 11 -17.90 -32.26 -1.26
CA LEU A 11 -18.52 -30.93 -1.39
C LEU A 11 -17.85 -29.85 -0.54
N THR A 12 -17.18 -30.21 0.56
CA THR A 12 -16.50 -29.23 1.44
C THR A 12 -15.17 -28.73 0.88
N THR A 13 -14.56 -29.43 -0.08
CA THR A 13 -13.27 -29.01 -0.67
C THR A 13 -13.40 -27.93 -1.75
N VAL A 14 -14.62 -27.64 -2.24
CA VAL A 14 -14.84 -26.70 -3.36
C VAL A 14 -15.10 -25.26 -2.89
N LEU A 15 -15.28 -25.00 -1.59
CA LEU A 15 -15.68 -23.68 -1.08
C LEU A 15 -14.55 -22.80 -0.52
N VAL A 16 -13.29 -23.23 -0.59
CA VAL A 16 -12.16 -22.37 -0.18
C VAL A 16 -11.67 -21.51 -1.35
N ASN A 17 -12.57 -20.69 -1.91
CA ASN A 17 -12.16 -19.55 -2.73
C ASN A 17 -11.67 -18.44 -1.80
N ALA A 18 -10.43 -18.57 -1.32
CA ALA A 18 -9.75 -17.49 -0.62
C ALA A 18 -9.64 -16.29 -1.57
N GLN A 19 -10.33 -15.21 -1.23
CA GLN A 19 -10.35 -13.95 -1.96
C GLN A 19 -8.90 -13.51 -2.26
N LYS A 20 -8.48 -13.62 -3.53
CA LYS A 20 -7.14 -13.22 -3.99
C LYS A 20 -7.09 -11.69 -4.02
N ASN A 21 -6.96 -11.08 -2.85
CA ASN A 21 -6.78 -9.63 -2.74
C ASN A 21 -5.39 -9.17 -3.22
N ILE A 22 -4.55 -10.10 -3.67
CA ILE A 22 -3.18 -9.87 -4.15
C ILE A 22 -3.14 -10.25 -5.62
N TYR A 23 -2.73 -9.29 -6.44
CA TYR A 23 -2.32 -9.47 -7.82
C TYR A 23 -0.79 -9.41 -7.89
N GLU A 24 -0.21 -10.29 -8.69
CA GLU A 24 1.21 -10.29 -9.06
C GLU A 24 1.27 -10.54 -10.57
N SER A 25 2.08 -9.77 -11.28
CA SER A 25 2.24 -9.90 -12.73
C SER A 25 2.99 -11.17 -13.08
N ASP A 26 2.56 -11.89 -14.11
CA ASP A 26 3.28 -13.07 -14.63
C ASP A 26 4.67 -12.70 -15.20
N LYS A 27 4.89 -11.42 -15.51
CA LYS A 27 6.17 -10.87 -15.98
C LYS A 27 7.00 -10.22 -14.86
N PHE A 28 6.65 -10.45 -13.60
CA PHE A 28 7.31 -9.79 -12.47
C PHE A 28 8.82 -10.05 -12.48
N ASP A 29 9.23 -11.32 -12.57
CA ASP A 29 10.66 -11.67 -12.53
C ASP A 29 11.44 -11.02 -13.69
N ASP A 30 10.86 -11.00 -14.89
CA ASP A 30 11.51 -10.45 -16.09
C ASP A 30 11.66 -8.92 -16.01
N LEU A 31 10.64 -8.24 -15.50
CA LEU A 31 10.63 -6.78 -15.38
C LEU A 31 11.49 -6.28 -14.23
N THR A 32 11.76 -7.11 -13.22
CA THR A 32 12.41 -6.68 -11.95
C THR A 32 13.80 -7.24 -11.72
N ASP A 33 14.39 -8.00 -12.66
CA ASP A 33 15.72 -8.63 -12.48
C ASP A 33 16.81 -7.62 -12.08
N ASN A 34 16.71 -6.41 -12.65
CA ASN A 34 17.66 -5.32 -12.43
C ASN A 34 17.17 -4.24 -11.46
N HIS A 35 16.01 -4.39 -10.82
CA HIS A 35 15.56 -3.40 -9.83
C HIS A 35 16.51 -3.37 -8.64
N GLU A 36 16.86 -2.17 -8.23
CA GLU A 36 17.70 -1.87 -7.06
C GLU A 36 17.02 -0.92 -6.10
N VAL A 37 16.27 0.08 -6.59
CA VAL A 37 15.65 1.12 -5.75
C VAL A 37 14.18 1.32 -6.11
N LEU A 38 13.32 1.36 -5.10
CA LEU A 38 11.92 1.77 -5.23
C LEU A 38 11.64 3.07 -4.46
N ALA A 39 10.83 3.96 -5.03
CA ALA A 39 10.30 5.12 -4.31
C ALA A 39 8.89 4.84 -3.77
N ILE A 40 8.55 5.44 -2.64
CA ILE A 40 7.18 5.45 -2.12
C ILE A 40 6.66 6.87 -2.29
N ILE A 41 5.65 7.08 -3.12
CA ILE A 41 5.03 8.41 -3.29
C ILE A 41 3.85 8.60 -2.33
N PRO A 42 3.41 9.84 -2.08
CA PRO A 42 2.20 10.10 -1.29
C PRO A 42 0.98 9.36 -1.85
N PHE A 43 0.19 8.76 -0.96
CA PHE A 43 -1.01 8.03 -1.36
C PHE A 43 -2.16 8.98 -1.65
N LEU A 44 -2.96 8.68 -2.67
CA LEU A 44 -4.16 9.46 -2.99
C LEU A 44 -5.29 9.05 -2.03
N ALA A 45 -5.69 9.97 -1.17
CA ALA A 45 -6.76 9.76 -0.21
C ALA A 45 -8.03 10.46 -0.71
N ASN A 46 -9.15 9.80 -0.48
CA ASN A 46 -10.48 10.32 -0.72
C ASN A 46 -11.25 10.20 0.60
N LEU A 47 -11.69 11.34 1.13
CA LEU A 47 -12.34 11.43 2.43
C LEU A 47 -13.85 11.69 2.27
N GLU A 48 -14.66 10.71 2.67
CA GLU A 48 -16.12 10.80 2.75
C GLU A 48 -16.55 10.99 4.20
N LEU A 49 -16.22 12.16 4.77
CA LEU A 49 -16.58 12.52 6.14
C LEU A 49 -18.05 12.96 6.20
N LYS A 50 -18.71 12.73 7.34
CA LYS A 50 -20.14 13.03 7.52
C LYS A 50 -20.42 14.52 7.79
N ASP A 51 -19.39 15.27 8.16
CA ASP A 51 -19.51 16.66 8.59
C ASP A 51 -19.37 17.62 7.40
N ASP A 52 -19.94 18.82 7.54
CA ASP A 52 -19.87 19.89 6.54
C ASP A 52 -18.50 20.58 6.60
N ILE A 53 -17.49 19.92 6.02
CA ILE A 53 -16.11 20.39 5.94
C ILE A 53 -15.91 21.14 4.62
N SER A 54 -15.23 22.28 4.67
CA SER A 54 -14.91 23.04 3.46
C SER A 54 -14.04 22.21 2.49
N LYS A 55 -14.19 22.43 1.19
CA LYS A 55 -13.41 21.70 0.17
C LYS A 55 -11.89 21.87 0.33
N GLU A 56 -11.44 23.03 0.81
CA GLU A 56 -10.01 23.30 1.02
C GLU A 56 -9.47 22.55 2.23
N GLU A 57 -10.26 22.52 3.31
CA GLU A 57 -9.92 21.73 4.49
C GLU A 57 -9.92 20.24 4.17
N LEU A 58 -10.94 19.73 3.47
CA LEU A 58 -11.01 18.32 3.06
C LEU A 58 -9.76 17.90 2.26
N ARG A 59 -9.33 18.71 1.29
CA ARG A 59 -8.10 18.45 0.53
C ARG A 59 -6.85 18.44 1.41
N THR A 60 -6.78 19.33 2.38
CA THR A 60 -5.68 19.37 3.36
C THR A 60 -5.65 18.10 4.20
N LEU A 61 -6.82 17.58 4.58
CA LEU A 61 -6.94 16.32 5.33
C LEU A 61 -6.54 15.10 4.48
N GLU A 62 -7.01 15.03 3.23
CA GLU A 62 -6.64 14.00 2.26
C GLU A 62 -5.12 13.95 2.07
N GLN A 63 -4.51 15.11 1.83
CA GLN A 63 -3.07 15.24 1.70
C GLN A 63 -2.33 14.72 2.94
N LYS A 64 -2.77 15.10 4.15
CA LYS A 64 -2.18 14.63 5.41
C LYS A 64 -2.28 13.11 5.57
N GLU A 65 -3.42 12.50 5.25
CA GLU A 65 -3.59 11.04 5.29
C GLU A 65 -2.68 10.33 4.27
N GLY A 66 -2.58 10.89 3.06
CA GLY A 66 -1.69 10.40 2.01
C GLY A 66 -0.22 10.33 2.43
N TYR A 67 0.29 11.41 3.04
CA TYR A 67 1.64 11.44 3.61
C TYR A 67 1.79 10.53 4.84
N ALA A 68 0.75 10.41 5.68
CA ALA A 68 0.78 9.52 6.83
C ALA A 68 0.96 8.05 6.40
N VAL A 69 0.31 7.62 5.32
CA VAL A 69 0.48 6.28 4.75
C VAL A 69 1.89 6.08 4.18
N GLN A 70 2.41 7.07 3.43
CA GLN A 70 3.77 7.03 2.88
C GLN A 70 4.80 6.80 4.01
N ASN A 71 4.74 7.62 5.07
CA ASN A 71 5.62 7.51 6.23
C ASN A 71 5.47 6.18 6.98
N ALA A 72 4.24 5.68 7.10
CA ALA A 72 3.96 4.41 7.75
C ALA A 72 4.53 3.21 6.96
N LEU A 73 4.51 3.27 5.62
CA LEU A 73 5.14 2.27 4.76
C LEU A 73 6.66 2.29 4.87
N GLU A 74 7.29 3.47 4.82
CA GLU A 74 8.74 3.60 5.04
C GLU A 74 9.15 3.02 6.41
N THR A 75 8.41 3.37 7.46
CA THR A 75 8.64 2.85 8.81
C THR A 75 8.52 1.32 8.83
N TYR A 76 7.52 0.76 8.15
CA TYR A 76 7.34 -0.68 8.03
C TYR A 76 8.52 -1.34 7.33
N PHE A 77 8.92 -0.86 6.15
CA PHE A 77 10.03 -1.43 5.38
C PHE A 77 11.35 -1.31 6.14
N SER A 78 11.62 -0.18 6.79
CA SER A 78 12.79 0.02 7.63
C SER A 78 12.87 -0.99 8.78
N ARG A 79 11.74 -1.24 9.47
CA ARG A 79 11.66 -2.26 10.54
C ARG A 79 11.81 -3.67 10.00
N ARG A 80 11.26 -3.96 8.82
CA ARG A 80 11.32 -5.27 8.17
C ARG A 80 12.73 -5.59 7.67
N LYS A 81 13.43 -4.60 7.12
CA LYS A 81 14.82 -4.69 6.64
C LYS A 81 15.78 -5.19 7.73
N LYS A 82 15.56 -4.79 8.98
CA LYS A 82 16.35 -5.29 10.14
C LYS A 82 16.20 -6.79 10.41
N LYS A 83 15.12 -7.42 9.91
CA LYS A 83 14.80 -8.83 10.15
C LYS A 83 15.00 -9.70 8.91
N LYS A 84 14.99 -9.11 7.71
CA LYS A 84 15.10 -9.80 6.42
C LYS A 84 15.73 -8.87 5.38
N LYS A 85 16.50 -9.43 4.46
CA LYS A 85 17.06 -8.72 3.32
C LYS A 85 16.02 -8.62 2.19
N PHE A 86 15.69 -7.40 1.78
CA PHE A 86 14.93 -7.15 0.55
C PHE A 86 15.86 -7.25 -0.67
N SER A 87 15.30 -7.56 -1.84
CA SER A 87 16.06 -7.53 -3.11
C SER A 87 16.29 -6.11 -3.65
N VAL A 88 15.64 -5.11 -3.05
CA VAL A 88 15.71 -3.68 -3.39
C VAL A 88 15.89 -2.85 -2.13
N GLU A 89 16.41 -1.65 -2.32
CA GLU A 89 16.40 -0.55 -1.38
C GLU A 89 15.16 0.33 -1.59
N PHE A 90 14.81 1.09 -0.55
CA PHE A 90 13.72 2.06 -0.61
C PHE A 90 14.32 3.45 -0.51
N GLN A 91 13.97 4.33 -1.45
CA GLN A 91 14.31 5.74 -1.39
C GLN A 91 13.67 6.36 -0.14
N ASP A 92 14.43 7.17 0.59
CA ASP A 92 13.93 7.94 1.73
C ASP A 92 12.77 8.86 1.29
N VAL A 93 11.69 8.89 2.08
CA VAL A 93 10.47 9.62 1.71
C VAL A 93 10.66 11.13 1.72
N LYS A 94 11.58 11.67 2.54
CA LYS A 94 11.92 13.10 2.50
C LYS A 94 12.63 13.44 1.20
N ASN A 95 13.55 12.59 0.75
CA ASN A 95 14.20 12.76 -0.55
C ASN A 95 13.18 12.65 -1.69
N THR A 96 12.28 11.66 -1.63
CA THR A 96 11.20 11.50 -2.62
C THR A 96 10.37 12.77 -2.73
N ASN A 97 9.88 13.28 -1.58
CA ASN A 97 9.05 14.47 -1.53
C ASN A 97 9.80 15.74 -1.95
N ALA A 98 11.09 15.85 -1.63
CA ALA A 98 11.92 16.97 -2.05
C ALA A 98 12.14 16.97 -3.58
N ILE A 99 12.41 15.81 -4.18
CA ILE A 99 12.59 15.69 -5.64
C ILE A 99 11.28 16.02 -6.36
N LEU A 100 10.13 15.52 -5.88
CA LEU A 100 8.82 15.86 -6.44
C LEU A 100 8.59 17.38 -6.39
N ALA A 101 8.82 18.01 -5.23
CA ALA A 101 8.63 19.45 -5.04
C ALA A 101 9.58 20.28 -5.93
N GLN A 102 10.84 19.87 -6.10
CA GLN A 102 11.80 20.53 -7.00
C GLN A 102 11.36 20.49 -8.47
N ASN A 103 10.54 19.51 -8.83
CA ASN A 103 9.96 19.37 -10.17
C ASN A 103 8.53 19.95 -10.28
N ASN A 104 8.10 20.74 -9.30
CA ASN A 104 6.74 21.31 -9.21
C ASN A 104 5.64 20.24 -9.23
N ILE A 105 5.93 19.06 -8.67
CA ILE A 105 4.96 17.97 -8.49
C ILE A 105 4.53 18.00 -7.04
N ASP A 106 3.26 18.36 -6.84
CA ASP A 106 2.62 18.38 -5.53
C ASP A 106 1.56 17.27 -5.42
N TYR A 107 0.89 17.22 -4.28
CA TYR A 107 -0.14 16.21 -4.01
C TYR A 107 -1.31 16.24 -5.00
N ASN A 108 -1.66 17.42 -5.53
CA ASN A 108 -2.80 17.61 -6.41
C ASN A 108 -2.48 17.35 -7.89
N THR A 109 -1.19 17.24 -8.22
CA THR A 109 -0.69 17.11 -9.61
C THR A 109 0.06 15.81 -9.85
N ILE A 110 0.39 15.06 -8.80
CA ILE A 110 1.16 13.81 -8.90
C ILE A 110 0.47 12.74 -9.76
N ASP A 111 -0.85 12.76 -9.85
CA ASP A 111 -1.66 11.82 -10.63
C ASP A 111 -1.72 12.15 -12.12
N VAL A 112 -1.29 13.35 -12.52
CA VAL A 112 -1.15 13.78 -13.92
C VAL A 112 0.04 13.06 -14.59
N TYR A 113 1.05 12.67 -13.82
CA TYR A 113 2.27 12.05 -14.33
C TYR A 113 2.12 10.53 -14.42
N THR A 114 2.66 9.95 -15.49
CA THR A 114 2.75 8.50 -15.60
C THR A 114 3.78 7.94 -14.62
N THR A 115 3.63 6.66 -14.26
CA THR A 115 4.64 5.94 -13.45
C THR A 115 6.03 6.04 -14.05
N LYS A 116 6.15 5.98 -15.37
CA LYS A 116 7.42 6.08 -16.06
C LYS A 116 8.07 7.45 -15.82
N GLN A 117 7.33 8.53 -16.07
CA GLN A 117 7.82 9.90 -15.84
C GLN A 117 8.21 10.12 -14.38
N LEU A 118 7.37 9.69 -13.43
CA LEU A 118 7.68 9.81 -12.01
C LEU A 118 8.95 9.03 -11.64
N SER A 119 9.15 7.84 -12.22
CA SER A 119 10.32 7.00 -11.92
C SER A 119 11.61 7.61 -12.47
N GLU A 120 11.53 8.19 -13.68
CA GLU A 120 12.63 8.95 -14.30
C GLU A 120 13.01 10.17 -13.47
N ILE A 121 12.01 10.96 -13.03
CA ILE A 121 12.20 12.15 -12.18
C ILE A 121 12.83 11.78 -10.83
N LEU A 122 12.35 10.70 -10.21
CA LEU A 122 12.79 10.23 -8.91
C LEU A 122 14.12 9.45 -8.94
N GLY A 123 14.56 9.04 -10.14
CA GLY A 123 15.76 8.21 -10.32
C GLY A 123 15.62 6.82 -9.67
N VAL A 124 14.48 6.17 -9.85
CA VAL A 124 14.19 4.84 -9.25
C VAL A 124 13.69 3.84 -10.29
N ASP A 125 13.79 2.55 -9.97
CA ASP A 125 13.37 1.46 -10.86
C ASP A 125 11.87 1.15 -10.78
N GLY A 126 11.20 1.66 -9.75
CA GLY A 126 9.77 1.47 -9.62
C GLY A 126 9.15 2.28 -8.48
N ILE A 127 7.82 2.34 -8.51
CA ILE A 127 7.04 3.18 -7.60
C ILE A 127 6.07 2.34 -6.80
N ILE A 128 6.12 2.53 -5.49
CA ILE A 128 5.08 2.14 -4.54
C ILE A 128 4.12 3.32 -4.42
N SER A 129 2.87 3.07 -4.76
CA SER A 129 1.80 4.06 -4.74
C SER A 129 0.49 3.40 -4.34
N GLY A 130 -0.58 4.18 -4.25
CA GLY A 130 -1.88 3.62 -3.93
C GLY A 130 -2.93 4.66 -3.65
N ASN A 131 -4.12 4.14 -3.40
CA ASN A 131 -5.32 4.93 -3.15
C ASN A 131 -5.94 4.47 -1.84
N MET A 132 -6.59 5.38 -1.13
CA MET A 132 -7.40 5.06 0.03
C MET A 132 -8.70 5.84 0.01
N ASP A 133 -9.80 5.14 0.26
CA ASP A 133 -11.09 5.74 0.51
C ASP A 133 -11.37 5.57 2.00
N LEU A 134 -11.65 6.65 2.71
CA LEU A 134 -11.91 6.64 4.14
C LEU A 134 -13.16 7.45 4.45
N ASN A 135 -13.94 6.99 5.42
CA ASN A 135 -15.03 7.75 6.04
C ASN A 135 -14.67 8.21 7.46
N VAL A 136 -13.40 8.07 7.85
CA VAL A 136 -12.82 8.40 9.15
C VAL A 136 -11.38 8.88 8.99
N LEU A 137 -10.91 9.71 9.91
CA LEU A 137 -9.50 10.09 9.98
C LEU A 137 -8.70 9.07 10.79
N LEU A 138 -7.52 8.68 10.29
CA LEU A 138 -6.69 7.63 10.89
C LEU A 138 -5.36 8.16 11.43
N SER A 139 -4.89 9.27 10.86
CA SER A 139 -3.63 9.89 11.25
C SER A 139 -3.77 10.68 12.56
N LYS A 140 -2.73 10.60 13.40
CA LYS A 140 -2.69 11.30 14.68
C LYS A 140 -2.32 12.77 14.45
N GLY A 141 -3.05 13.70 15.07
CA GLY A 141 -2.70 15.14 15.07
C GLY A 141 -3.43 15.99 14.03
N ILE A 142 -4.51 15.48 13.44
CA ILE A 142 -5.45 16.32 12.69
C ILE A 142 -6.41 16.99 13.70
N PRO A 143 -6.47 18.34 13.75
CA PRO A 143 -7.37 19.08 14.65
C PRO A 143 -8.78 19.12 14.06
N THR A 144 -9.48 18.00 14.14
CA THR A 144 -10.91 17.91 13.85
C THR A 144 -11.58 17.28 15.06
N GLU A 145 -12.79 17.73 15.39
CA GLU A 145 -13.62 17.14 16.47
C GLU A 145 -13.79 15.62 16.30
N PHE A 146 -13.60 15.12 15.08
CA PHE A 146 -13.53 13.71 14.71
C PHE A 146 -12.21 13.05 15.15
N SER A 147 -12.21 12.60 16.40
CA SER A 147 -11.09 11.91 17.04
C SER A 147 -11.10 10.42 16.75
N PHE A 148 -9.95 9.77 16.96
CA PHE A 148 -9.78 8.32 17.10
C PHE A 148 -10.83 7.64 18.01
N MET A 149 -11.55 8.40 18.83
CA MET A 149 -12.68 7.94 19.64
C MET A 149 -13.85 7.40 18.79
N ASP A 150 -14.16 8.02 17.64
CA ASP A 150 -15.26 7.60 16.76
C ASP A 150 -14.97 6.29 16.00
N TYR A 151 -13.68 5.98 15.84
CA TYR A 151 -13.20 4.70 15.32
C TYR A 151 -13.58 3.51 16.22
N PHE A 152 -13.94 3.73 17.50
CA PHE A 152 -14.42 2.65 18.37
C PHE A 152 -15.95 2.58 18.49
N SER A 153 -16.64 3.72 18.41
CA SER A 153 -18.09 3.82 18.59
C SER A 153 -18.91 3.55 17.32
N GLY A 154 -18.34 3.71 16.12
CA GLY A 154 -19.08 3.66 14.84
C GLY A 154 -19.14 2.31 14.09
N ASP A 155 -19.51 2.39 12.81
CA ASP A 155 -19.68 1.30 11.84
C ASP A 155 -18.45 0.36 11.73
N ALA A 156 -18.63 -0.89 11.29
CA ALA A 156 -17.49 -1.80 11.15
C ALA A 156 -16.63 -1.56 9.89
N ASN A 157 -17.08 -0.71 8.96
CA ASN A 157 -16.40 -0.45 7.69
C ASN A 157 -15.93 1.01 7.63
N TYR A 158 -14.61 1.18 7.57
CA TYR A 158 -13.94 2.48 7.59
C TYR A 158 -13.36 2.87 6.23
N GLY A 159 -13.64 2.07 5.20
CA GLY A 159 -13.17 2.30 3.84
C GLY A 159 -12.19 1.23 3.35
N ARG A 160 -11.29 1.61 2.44
CA ARG A 160 -10.39 0.68 1.75
C ARG A 160 -9.06 1.35 1.48
N ILE A 161 -7.99 0.57 1.53
CA ILE A 161 -6.67 0.97 1.06
C ILE A 161 -6.19 -0.03 0.01
N GLY A 162 -5.63 0.49 -1.07
CA GLY A 162 -4.94 -0.26 -2.11
C GLY A 162 -3.49 0.18 -2.19
N VAL A 163 -2.55 -0.77 -2.12
CA VAL A 163 -1.13 -0.56 -2.38
C VAL A 163 -0.79 -1.21 -3.70
N LYS A 164 -0.07 -0.51 -4.57
CA LYS A 164 0.44 -1.02 -5.85
C LYS A 164 1.93 -0.77 -5.98
N ILE A 165 2.61 -1.67 -6.69
CA ILE A 165 3.98 -1.51 -7.13
C ILE A 165 3.97 -1.55 -8.65
N SER A 166 4.58 -0.56 -9.28
CA SER A 166 4.66 -0.46 -10.73
C SER A 166 6.12 -0.33 -11.16
N ASP A 167 6.44 -0.95 -12.29
CA ASP A 167 7.75 -0.86 -12.92
C ASP A 167 7.98 0.54 -13.47
N GLY A 168 9.15 1.12 -13.20
CA GLY A 168 9.53 2.45 -13.63
C GLY A 168 9.89 2.53 -15.09
N THR A 169 10.40 1.45 -15.69
CA THR A 169 10.81 1.47 -17.11
C THR A 169 9.61 1.41 -18.04
N THR A 170 8.68 0.49 -17.78
CA THR A 170 7.52 0.23 -18.64
C THR A 170 6.22 0.83 -18.12
N GLY A 171 6.17 1.29 -16.87
CA GLY A 171 4.94 1.76 -16.22
C GLY A 171 3.94 0.65 -15.86
N LYS A 172 4.31 -0.62 -16.06
CA LYS A 172 3.39 -1.75 -15.85
C LYS A 172 3.18 -2.04 -14.37
N LEU A 173 1.95 -2.43 -14.03
CA LEU A 173 1.61 -2.92 -12.70
C LEU A 173 2.33 -4.26 -12.44
N LEU A 174 3.15 -4.30 -11.40
CA LEU A 174 3.90 -5.48 -10.98
C LEU A 174 3.15 -6.25 -9.89
N TRP A 175 2.58 -5.53 -8.93
CA TRP A 175 1.92 -6.11 -7.78
C TRP A 175 0.87 -5.16 -7.22
N LYS A 176 -0.23 -5.70 -6.71
CA LYS A 176 -1.29 -4.92 -6.06
C LYS A 176 -1.87 -5.69 -4.90
N TYR A 177 -2.13 -5.00 -3.80
CA TYR A 177 -2.87 -5.52 -2.65
C TYR A 177 -3.94 -4.54 -2.21
N GLU A 178 -5.17 -5.05 -2.02
CA GLU A 178 -6.27 -4.27 -1.47
C GLU A 178 -6.77 -4.84 -0.15
N LYS A 179 -7.13 -3.93 0.77
CA LYS A 179 -7.66 -4.31 2.07
C LYS A 179 -8.75 -3.35 2.52
N LYS A 180 -9.89 -3.91 2.95
CA LYS A 180 -10.92 -3.17 3.69
C LYS A 180 -10.39 -2.76 5.06
N ILE A 181 -10.69 -1.53 5.46
CA ILE A 181 -10.35 -0.96 6.76
C ILE A 181 -11.57 -1.18 7.67
N ASN A 182 -11.34 -1.78 8.84
CA ASN A 182 -12.37 -2.08 9.83
C ASN A 182 -11.76 -1.98 11.23
N LYS A 183 -12.56 -2.17 12.28
CA LYS A 183 -12.12 -2.11 13.70
C LYS A 183 -10.88 -2.96 14.01
N LYS A 184 -10.66 -4.05 13.28
CA LYS A 184 -9.53 -4.97 13.48
C LYS A 184 -8.27 -4.57 12.70
N SER A 185 -8.36 -3.57 11.83
CA SER A 185 -7.28 -3.19 10.93
C SER A 185 -6.15 -2.43 11.62
N GLY A 186 -6.39 -1.75 12.75
CA GLY A 186 -5.36 -0.99 13.48
C GLY A 186 -5.98 0.06 14.39
N LYS A 187 -5.16 0.84 15.09
CA LYS A 187 -5.59 1.98 15.92
C LYS A 187 -5.16 3.33 15.34
N ASN A 188 -4.48 3.35 14.21
CA ASN A 188 -3.97 4.53 13.52
C ASN A 188 -3.38 4.08 12.19
N THR A 189 -2.95 5.02 11.36
CA THR A 189 -2.32 4.75 10.07
C THR A 189 -1.13 3.78 10.19
N THR A 190 -0.23 3.96 11.15
CA THR A 190 0.94 3.07 11.33
C THR A 190 0.53 1.64 11.66
N ASP A 191 -0.41 1.44 12.58
CA ASP A 191 -0.91 0.12 12.95
C ASP A 191 -1.67 -0.54 11.79
N LEU A 192 -2.44 0.25 11.03
CA LEU A 192 -3.13 -0.18 9.82
C LEU A 192 -2.14 -0.74 8.81
N ILE A 193 -1.13 0.06 8.45
CA ILE A 193 -0.12 -0.33 7.47
C ILE A 193 0.69 -1.53 7.98
N ASP A 194 1.10 -1.56 9.24
CA ASP A 194 1.87 -2.68 9.80
C ASP A 194 1.08 -4.01 9.73
N ARG A 195 -0.20 -4.00 10.09
CA ARG A 195 -1.06 -5.20 10.01
C ARG A 195 -1.37 -5.59 8.57
N MET A 196 -1.72 -4.62 7.73
CA MET A 196 -1.98 -4.82 6.31
C MET A 196 -0.75 -5.43 5.63
N MET A 197 0.41 -4.82 5.81
CA MET A 197 1.65 -5.28 5.20
C MET A 197 2.14 -6.58 5.82
N LYS A 198 1.90 -6.90 7.10
CA LYS A 198 2.20 -8.25 7.63
C LYS A 198 1.41 -9.36 6.91
N LEU A 199 0.17 -9.09 6.51
CA LEU A 199 -0.64 -10.02 5.73
C LEU A 199 -0.15 -10.09 4.28
N ALA A 200 0.18 -8.94 3.69
CA ALA A 200 0.67 -8.85 2.31
C ALA A 200 2.10 -9.38 2.15
N ALA A 201 2.96 -9.22 3.17
CA ALA A 201 4.39 -9.51 3.14
C ALA A 201 4.73 -10.97 2.87
N ARG A 202 3.84 -11.90 3.22
CA ARG A 202 4.01 -13.31 2.84
C ARG A 202 4.10 -13.50 1.32
N LYS A 203 3.58 -12.54 0.55
CA LYS A 203 3.62 -12.48 -0.92
C LYS A 203 4.13 -11.12 -1.42
N PHE A 204 4.88 -10.37 -0.60
CA PHE A 204 5.52 -9.17 -1.09
C PHE A 204 6.69 -9.59 -1.98
N PRO A 205 6.69 -9.19 -3.25
CA PRO A 205 7.48 -9.91 -4.24
C PRO A 205 8.99 -9.60 -4.10
N TYR A 206 9.34 -8.52 -3.39
CA TYR A 206 10.72 -8.16 -3.04
C TYR A 206 11.20 -8.68 -1.65
N ASP A 207 10.39 -9.43 -0.88
CA ASP A 207 10.78 -10.03 0.44
C ASP A 207 11.65 -11.30 0.27
N ARG A 208 12.32 -11.44 -0.87
CA ARG A 208 13.07 -12.62 -1.32
C ARG A 208 14.45 -12.20 -1.81
N GLU A 209 15.50 -12.94 -1.44
CA GLU A 209 16.81 -12.82 -2.11
C GLU A 209 16.64 -13.08 -3.62
N LYS A 210 17.34 -12.29 -4.45
CA LYS A 210 17.26 -12.35 -5.92
C LYS A 210 17.49 -13.79 -6.39
N ARG A 211 16.80 -14.21 -7.46
CA ARG A 211 16.93 -15.59 -7.98
C ARG A 211 18.39 -15.95 -8.33
N LYS A 212 19.21 -14.98 -8.74
CA LYS A 212 20.65 -15.18 -9.02
C LYS A 212 21.43 -15.69 -7.80
N ASP A 213 21.14 -15.18 -6.60
CA ASP A 213 21.83 -15.56 -5.37
C ASP A 213 21.45 -16.98 -4.89
N ARG A 214 20.29 -17.48 -5.33
CA ARG A 214 19.80 -18.83 -4.99
C ARG A 214 20.42 -19.94 -5.83
N LYS A 215 20.94 -19.62 -7.02
CA LYS A 215 21.62 -20.59 -7.90
C LYS A 215 23.12 -20.74 -7.58
N GLN A 216 23.65 -19.91 -6.70
CA GLN A 216 25.05 -19.92 -6.27
C GLN A 216 25.27 -20.52 -4.87
N LYS A 217 24.21 -21.00 -4.21
CA LYS A 217 24.26 -21.77 -2.95
C LYS A 217 23.84 -23.22 -3.22
#